data_AF-A0A9Q9Y053-F1
#
_entry.id   AF-A0A9Q9Y053-F1
#
_cell.length_a   1.000
_cell.length_b   1.000
_cell.length_c   1.000
_cell.angle_alpha   90.00
_cell.angle_beta   90.00
_cell.angle_gamma   90.00
#
_symmetry.space_group_name_H-M   'P 1'
#
loop_
_entity.id
_entity.type
_entity.pdbx_description
1 polymer ?
#
loop_
_entity_poly.entity_id
_entity_poly.type
_entity_poly.pdbx_seq_one_letter_code
_entity_poly.pdbx_strand_id
1 'polypeptide(L)'
;MISREEADQLLSVAEGSYLIRESQRQPGTYTLALRFGNQTRNFRLFYDGKHFVGEKRFESIHDLVTDGLITLYIETKAAEYISKMTINPIYEHVGYTTLNREPALKKALPVCRDMPDGKDAAGEDTGLEERVRCCSAVTQHASVCLSCQEIS
;
A
#
# COMPACT_ATOMS: atom_id res chain seq x y z
N MET A 1 -14.45 24.76 -17.28
CA MET A 1 -14.50 23.60 -16.39
C MET A 1 -14.62 22.35 -17.23
N ILE A 2 -13.63 21.47 -17.23
CA ILE A 2 -13.65 20.21 -18.02
C ILE A 2 -14.72 19.27 -17.47
N SER A 3 -15.56 18.69 -18.34
CA SER A 3 -16.59 17.72 -17.94
C SER A 3 -15.99 16.38 -17.53
N ARG A 4 -16.80 15.47 -16.95
CA ARG A 4 -16.31 14.13 -16.60
C ARG A 4 -15.98 13.32 -17.86
N GLU A 5 -16.84 13.43 -18.86
CA GLU A 5 -16.74 12.73 -20.14
C GLU A 5 -15.53 13.21 -20.94
N GLU A 6 -15.28 14.53 -20.94
CA GLU A 6 -14.08 15.12 -21.55
C GLU A 6 -12.80 14.65 -20.85
N ALA A 7 -12.80 14.61 -19.51
CA ALA A 7 -11.67 14.09 -18.75
C ALA A 7 -11.40 12.62 -19.05
N ASP A 8 -12.45 11.79 -19.16
CA ASP A 8 -12.32 10.37 -19.52
C ASP A 8 -11.69 10.20 -20.91
N GLN A 9 -12.04 11.07 -21.85
CA GLN A 9 -11.48 11.04 -23.20
C GLN A 9 -9.99 11.44 -23.20
N LEU A 10 -9.61 12.50 -22.47
CA LEU A 10 -8.22 12.94 -22.35
C LEU A 10 -7.33 11.90 -21.66
N LEU A 11 -7.86 11.22 -20.64
CA LEU A 11 -7.16 10.21 -19.86
C LEU A 11 -7.12 8.83 -20.53
N SER A 12 -7.86 8.63 -21.62
CA SER A 12 -7.92 7.35 -22.33
C SER A 12 -6.61 6.96 -23.02
N VAL A 13 -5.67 7.91 -23.17
CA VAL A 13 -4.42 7.75 -23.91
C VAL A 13 -3.45 6.76 -23.25
N ALA A 14 -3.33 6.79 -21.93
CA ALA A 14 -2.41 5.93 -21.19
C ALA A 14 -2.88 5.63 -19.77
N GLU A 15 -2.63 4.41 -19.30
CA GLU A 15 -2.86 4.02 -17.89
C GLU A 15 -1.92 4.79 -16.95
N GLY A 16 -2.41 5.17 -15.78
CA GLY A 16 -1.68 6.01 -14.83
C GLY A 16 -1.72 7.51 -15.14
N SER A 17 -2.29 7.91 -16.28
CA SER A 17 -2.51 9.34 -16.60
C SER A 17 -3.47 9.96 -15.59
N TYR A 18 -3.23 11.23 -15.24
CA TYR A 18 -4.07 11.97 -14.32
C TYR A 18 -4.22 13.44 -14.71
N LEU A 19 -5.31 14.06 -14.26
CA LEU A 19 -5.55 15.49 -14.36
C LEU A 19 -6.34 15.99 -13.16
N ILE A 20 -6.22 17.28 -12.88
CA ILE A 20 -7.06 17.96 -11.89
C ILE A 20 -8.07 18.82 -12.63
N ARG A 21 -9.33 18.73 -12.20
CA ARG A 21 -10.43 19.57 -12.69
C ARG A 21 -11.20 20.14 -11.51
N GLU A 22 -11.71 21.35 -11.65
CA GLU A 22 -12.70 21.85 -10.69
C GLU A 22 -14.08 21.26 -11.01
N SER A 23 -14.87 21.04 -9.96
CA SER A 23 -16.18 20.41 -10.03
C SER A 23 -17.22 21.38 -10.57
N GLN A 24 -17.97 20.95 -11.58
CA GLN A 24 -19.11 21.72 -12.12
C GLN A 24 -20.27 21.81 -11.12
N ARG A 25 -20.42 20.82 -10.23
CA ARG A 25 -21.52 20.76 -9.25
C ARG A 25 -21.29 21.68 -8.05
N GLN A 26 -20.03 21.88 -7.67
CA GLN A 26 -19.63 22.69 -6.53
C GLN A 26 -18.41 23.52 -6.92
N PRO A 27 -18.62 24.79 -7.30
CA PRO A 27 -17.52 25.72 -7.54
C PRO A 27 -16.59 25.81 -6.33
N GLY A 28 -15.29 25.88 -6.56
CA GLY A 28 -14.25 25.88 -5.53
C GLY A 28 -13.83 24.50 -5.02
N THR A 29 -14.44 23.40 -5.48
CA THR A 29 -14.00 22.04 -5.16
C THR A 29 -13.21 21.43 -6.31
N TYR A 30 -11.98 20.99 -6.03
CA TYR A 30 -11.13 20.31 -7.01
C TYR A 30 -11.27 18.78 -6.94
N THR A 31 -11.15 18.13 -8.08
CA THR A 31 -11.22 16.67 -8.24
C THR A 31 -10.01 16.20 -9.03
N LEU A 32 -9.32 15.20 -8.50
CA LEU A 32 -8.27 14.45 -9.18
C LEU A 32 -8.92 13.30 -9.96
N ALA A 33 -8.79 13.33 -11.28
CA ALA A 33 -9.19 12.23 -12.16
C ALA A 33 -7.95 11.43 -12.54
N LEU A 34 -7.96 10.12 -12.28
CA LEU A 34 -6.85 9.20 -12.49
C LEU A 34 -7.31 7.99 -13.30
N ARG A 35 -6.56 7.60 -14.33
CA ARG A 35 -6.83 6.41 -15.14
C ARG A 35 -6.18 5.18 -14.51
N PHE A 36 -6.99 4.18 -14.15
CA PHE A 36 -6.51 2.91 -13.60
C PHE A 36 -7.44 1.77 -14.00
N GLY A 37 -6.90 0.66 -14.54
CA GLY A 37 -7.69 -0.52 -14.88
C GLY A 37 -8.80 -0.26 -15.90
N ASN A 38 -8.49 0.52 -16.96
CA ASN A 38 -9.45 0.96 -17.98
C ASN A 38 -10.66 1.75 -17.46
N GLN A 39 -10.58 2.27 -16.24
CA GLN A 39 -11.60 3.14 -15.66
C GLN A 39 -10.96 4.43 -15.15
N THR A 40 -11.71 5.52 -15.20
CA THR A 40 -11.29 6.77 -14.58
C THR A 40 -11.84 6.85 -13.17
N ARG A 41 -10.94 6.89 -12.20
CA ARG A 41 -11.24 7.09 -10.78
C ARG A 41 -11.21 8.58 -10.47
N ASN A 42 -12.25 9.07 -9.81
CA ASN A 42 -12.39 10.48 -9.44
C ASN A 42 -12.27 10.60 -7.92
N PHE A 43 -11.33 11.41 -7.46
CA PHE A 43 -11.07 11.63 -6.04
C PHE A 43 -11.21 13.11 -5.70
N ARG A 44 -11.89 13.42 -4.60
CA ARG A 44 -11.99 14.80 -4.13
C ARG A 44 -10.64 15.24 -3.56
N LEU A 45 -10.08 16.31 -4.11
CA LEU A 45 -8.79 16.85 -3.71
C LEU A 45 -8.98 17.98 -2.71
N PHE A 46 -8.24 17.90 -1.60
CA PHE A 46 -8.20 18.95 -0.59
C PHE A 46 -6.79 19.53 -0.45
N TYR A 47 -6.74 20.77 0.03
CA TYR A 47 -5.49 21.50 0.23
C TYR A 47 -5.54 22.33 1.51
N ASP A 48 -4.67 22.00 2.47
CA ASP A 48 -4.48 22.71 3.75
C ASP A 48 -3.04 23.24 3.92
N GLY A 49 -2.35 23.44 2.80
CA GLY A 49 -0.89 23.63 2.74
C GLY A 49 -0.16 22.36 2.28
N LYS A 50 -0.82 21.20 2.38
CA LYS A 50 -0.44 19.95 1.72
C LYS A 50 -1.62 19.41 0.91
N HIS A 51 -1.32 18.63 -0.13
CA HIS A 51 -2.32 17.96 -0.96
C HIS A 51 -2.74 16.65 -0.31
N PHE A 52 -4.04 16.38 -0.23
CA PHE A 52 -4.51 15.12 0.33
C PHE A 52 -5.82 14.63 -0.30
N VAL A 53 -5.93 13.30 -0.33
CA VAL A 53 -7.14 12.53 -0.67
C VAL A 53 -7.29 11.54 0.49
N GLY A 54 -8.27 11.76 1.36
CA GLY A 54 -8.42 10.99 2.60
C GLY A 54 -7.53 11.50 3.74
N GLU A 55 -6.74 10.62 4.35
CA GLU A 55 -6.00 10.93 5.59
C GLU A 55 -4.54 11.33 5.35
N LYS A 56 -3.89 10.75 4.34
CA LYS A 56 -2.47 10.99 4.03
C LYS A 56 -2.28 12.35 3.36
N ARG A 57 -1.29 13.10 3.83
CA ARG A 57 -0.91 14.42 3.31
C ARG A 57 0.41 14.36 2.54
N PHE A 58 0.46 15.05 1.41
CA PHE A 58 1.59 15.07 0.49
C PHE A 58 1.99 16.49 0.14
N GLU A 59 3.28 16.70 -0.11
CA GLU A 59 3.80 18.01 -0.52
C GLU A 59 3.53 18.23 -2.01
N SER A 60 3.76 17.21 -2.84
CA SER A 60 3.47 17.22 -4.26
C SER A 60 2.23 16.38 -4.60
N ILE A 61 1.45 16.84 -5.60
CA ILE A 61 0.40 16.06 -6.23
C ILE A 61 0.98 14.78 -6.84
N HIS A 62 2.20 14.83 -7.35
CA HIS A 62 2.85 13.67 -7.96
C HIS A 62 3.05 12.54 -6.94
N ASP A 63 3.47 12.88 -5.71
CA ASP A 63 3.67 11.89 -4.65
C ASP A 63 2.34 11.26 -4.22
N LEU A 64 1.29 12.09 -4.13
CA LEU A 64 -0.07 11.64 -3.86
C LEU A 64 -0.55 10.65 -4.93
N VAL A 65 -0.38 10.99 -6.21
CA VAL A 65 -0.78 10.12 -7.32
C VAL A 65 0.04 8.84 -7.32
N THR A 66 1.33 8.91 -7.02
CA THR A 66 2.21 7.74 -6.95
C THR A 66 1.78 6.78 -5.84
N ASP A 67 1.58 7.27 -4.61
CA ASP A 67 1.07 6.45 -3.49
C ASP A 67 -0.33 5.89 -3.79
N GLY A 68 -1.19 6.69 -4.43
CA GLY A 68 -2.52 6.28 -4.87
C GLY A 68 -2.49 5.14 -5.88
N LEU A 69 -1.65 5.23 -6.92
CA LEU A 69 -1.48 4.17 -7.92
C LEU A 69 -0.91 2.89 -7.31
N ILE A 70 0.08 3.00 -6.41
CA ILE A 70 0.64 1.85 -5.69
C ILE A 70 -0.45 1.17 -4.86
N THR A 71 -1.22 1.95 -4.09
CA THR A 71 -2.31 1.45 -3.26
C THR A 71 -3.36 0.73 -4.12
N LEU A 72 -3.84 1.38 -5.19
CA LEU A 72 -4.82 0.80 -6.12
C LEU A 72 -4.32 -0.51 -6.74
N TYR A 73 -3.05 -0.56 -7.14
CA TYR A 73 -2.47 -1.75 -7.75
C TYR A 73 -2.37 -2.92 -6.76
N ILE A 74 -1.84 -2.67 -5.56
CA ILE A 74 -1.69 -3.68 -4.52
C ILE A 74 -3.05 -4.21 -4.06
N GLU A 75 -4.00 -3.31 -3.78
CA GLU A 75 -5.35 -3.69 -3.38
C GLU A 75 -6.04 -4.53 -4.48
N THR A 76 -5.90 -4.13 -5.75
CA THR A 76 -6.53 -4.87 -6.86
C THR A 76 -5.93 -6.25 -7.06
N LYS A 77 -4.60 -6.40 -6.95
CA LYS A 77 -3.89 -7.64 -7.29
C LYS A 77 -3.70 -8.60 -6.12
N ALA A 78 -3.64 -8.08 -4.90
CA ALA A 78 -3.27 -8.84 -3.72
C ALA A 78 -4.32 -8.80 -2.60
N ALA A 79 -5.55 -8.28 -2.83
CA ALA A 79 -6.60 -8.23 -1.81
C ALA A 79 -6.80 -9.56 -1.05
N GLU A 80 -6.86 -10.68 -1.77
CA GLU A 80 -7.03 -12.01 -1.14
C GLU A 80 -5.80 -12.42 -0.33
N TYR A 81 -4.61 -12.08 -0.79
CA TYR A 81 -3.39 -12.38 -0.04
C TYR A 81 -3.31 -11.51 1.23
N ILE A 82 -3.59 -10.22 1.11
CA ILE A 82 -3.62 -9.26 2.21
C ILE A 82 -4.61 -9.70 3.30
N SER A 83 -5.80 -10.16 2.92
CA SER A 83 -6.79 -10.67 3.89
C SER A 83 -6.32 -11.93 4.62
N LYS A 84 -5.48 -12.75 3.98
CA LYS A 84 -4.91 -13.98 4.55
C LYS A 84 -3.64 -13.75 5.37
N MET A 85 -2.98 -12.59 5.26
CA MET A 85 -1.73 -12.30 5.98
C MET A 85 -1.86 -12.46 7.49
N THR A 86 -3.05 -12.25 8.06
CA THR A 86 -3.31 -12.34 9.51
C THR A 86 -3.64 -13.74 9.99
N ILE A 87 -3.80 -14.73 9.11
CA ILE A 87 -4.25 -16.08 9.49
C ILE A 87 -3.15 -16.83 10.28
N ASN A 88 -1.88 -16.67 9.89
CA ASN A 88 -0.75 -17.30 10.56
C ASN A 88 0.30 -16.24 10.93
N PRO A 89 0.04 -15.42 11.97
CA PRO A 89 0.96 -14.37 12.36
C PRO A 89 2.23 -14.98 12.97
N ILE A 90 3.39 -14.57 12.47
CA ILE A 90 4.69 -15.03 12.99
C ILE A 90 5.13 -14.28 14.26
N TYR A 91 4.38 -13.25 14.69
CA TYR A 91 4.77 -12.35 15.77
C TYR A 91 5.05 -13.07 17.10
N GLU A 92 4.29 -14.13 17.39
CA GLU A 92 4.48 -14.93 18.61
C GLU A 92 5.81 -15.68 18.63
N HIS A 93 6.39 -15.98 17.47
CA HIS A 93 7.57 -16.84 17.34
C HIS A 93 8.86 -16.06 17.03
N VAL A 94 8.74 -14.83 16.53
CA VAL A 94 9.88 -14.04 16.02
C VAL A 94 10.29 -12.88 16.96
N GLY A 95 9.49 -12.58 18.00
CA GLY A 95 9.76 -11.48 18.93
C GLY A 95 10.79 -11.80 20.01
N TYR A 96 11.43 -10.76 20.57
CA TYR A 96 12.37 -10.88 21.70
C TYR A 96 11.79 -11.57 22.95
N THR A 97 10.47 -11.65 23.07
CA THR A 97 9.78 -12.37 24.15
C THR A 97 10.00 -13.89 24.11
N THR A 98 10.35 -14.47 22.95
CA THR A 98 10.67 -15.90 22.82
C THR A 98 12.08 -16.24 23.30
N LEU A 99 12.99 -15.26 23.33
CA LEU A 99 14.39 -15.45 23.76
C LEU A 99 14.54 -15.50 25.29
N ASN A 100 13.59 -14.92 26.03
CA ASN A 100 13.57 -14.97 27.50
C ASN A 100 12.88 -16.24 28.06
N ARG A 101 12.42 -17.14 27.18
CA ARG A 101 11.84 -18.42 27.59
C ARG A 101 12.98 -19.40 27.81
N GLU A 102 13.39 -19.58 29.07
CA GLU A 102 14.39 -20.59 29.42
C GLU A 102 14.03 -21.94 28.78
N PRO A 103 15.02 -22.71 28.27
CA PRO A 103 14.76 -24.01 27.66
C PRO A 103 14.28 -24.98 28.74
N ALA A 104 12.96 -25.09 28.89
CA ALA A 104 12.34 -26.14 29.67
C ALA A 104 12.59 -27.48 28.96
N LEU A 105 13.70 -28.13 29.31
CA LEU A 105 14.03 -29.54 29.23
C LEU A 105 13.00 -30.41 28.47
N LYS A 106 13.23 -30.70 27.18
CA LYS A 106 12.52 -31.79 26.48
C LYS A 106 13.51 -32.66 25.73
N LYS A 107 13.54 -33.90 26.21
CA LYS A 107 14.34 -35.08 25.86
C LYS A 107 14.64 -35.23 24.37
N ALA A 108 15.86 -35.71 24.12
CA ALA A 108 16.43 -36.02 22.81
C ALA A 108 15.47 -36.78 21.87
N LEU A 109 15.29 -36.24 20.68
CA LEU A 109 14.87 -36.99 19.48
C LEU A 109 16.15 -37.51 18.78
N PRO A 110 16.08 -38.67 18.09
CA PRO A 110 17.26 -39.36 17.61
C PRO A 110 17.96 -38.57 16.50
N VAL A 111 19.28 -38.45 16.67
CA VAL A 111 20.24 -37.88 15.73
C VAL A 111 20.25 -38.68 14.43
N CYS A 112 19.98 -38.02 13.29
CA CYS A 112 20.44 -38.50 12.00
C CYS A 112 21.85 -37.93 11.75
N ARG A 113 22.82 -38.85 11.60
CA ARG A 113 24.24 -38.58 11.39
C ARG A 113 24.55 -37.99 10.00
N ASP A 114 25.31 -36.89 10.03
CA ASP A 114 26.48 -36.47 9.24
C ASP A 114 26.53 -36.58 7.69
N MET A 115 26.97 -35.47 7.05
CA MET A 115 28.07 -35.39 6.04
C MET A 115 28.48 -33.90 5.78
N PRO A 116 29.71 -33.61 5.29
CA PRO A 116 30.59 -32.60 5.90
C PRO A 116 30.77 -31.25 5.16
N ASP A 117 31.21 -30.29 5.99
CA ASP A 117 32.06 -29.09 5.83
C ASP A 117 32.54 -28.65 4.43
N GLY A 118 32.36 -27.35 4.12
CA GLY A 118 32.79 -26.72 2.88
C GLY A 118 32.68 -25.18 2.85
N LYS A 119 33.36 -24.50 3.79
CA LYS A 119 34.20 -23.29 3.65
C LYS A 119 33.83 -22.07 2.74
N ASP A 120 33.77 -20.91 3.42
CA ASP A 120 34.06 -19.49 3.06
C ASP A 120 33.22 -18.69 2.03
N ALA A 121 32.57 -17.62 2.51
CA ALA A 121 32.85 -16.19 2.18
C ALA A 121 31.72 -15.27 2.67
N ALA A 122 31.99 -14.43 3.68
CA ALA A 122 31.09 -13.36 4.11
C ALA A 122 31.55 -12.03 3.51
N GLY A 123 30.73 -11.49 2.60
CA GLY A 123 30.77 -10.10 2.13
C GLY A 123 29.50 -9.37 2.55
N GLU A 124 29.64 -8.07 2.77
CA GLU A 124 28.68 -7.03 3.17
C GLU A 124 27.28 -7.13 2.55
N ASP A 125 26.23 -6.70 3.26
CA ASP A 125 25.69 -5.34 3.11
C ASP A 125 24.38 -5.13 3.92
N THR A 126 24.26 -3.89 4.33
CA THR A 126 23.26 -3.18 5.11
C THR A 126 21.83 -3.19 4.53
N GLY A 127 20.86 -2.82 5.38
CA GLY A 127 19.59 -2.24 4.90
C GLY A 127 18.33 -3.10 5.06
N LEU A 128 17.89 -3.36 6.30
CA LEU A 128 16.57 -3.98 6.57
C LEU A 128 15.64 -3.15 7.46
N GLU A 129 15.94 -1.87 7.71
CA GLU A 129 15.11 -1.03 8.58
C GLU A 129 14.05 -0.19 7.87
N GLU A 130 13.97 -0.20 6.53
CA GLU A 130 13.00 0.65 5.80
C GLU A 130 11.88 -0.12 5.09
N ARG A 131 11.37 -1.21 5.68
CA ARG A 131 10.20 -1.93 5.11
C ARG A 131 9.02 -2.14 6.05
N VAL A 132 9.12 -1.76 7.31
CA VAL A 132 8.09 -2.08 8.31
C VAL A 132 6.98 -1.00 8.40
N ARG A 133 7.17 0.17 7.80
CA ARG A 133 6.13 1.22 7.80
C ARG A 133 4.98 0.96 6.81
N CYS A 134 5.13 0.00 5.90
CA CYS A 134 4.13 -0.23 4.85
C CYS A 134 2.93 -1.08 5.33
N CYS A 135 3.07 -1.92 6.36
CA CYS A 135 2.02 -2.89 6.71
C CYS A 135 0.90 -2.34 7.61
N SER A 136 1.17 -1.37 8.47
CA SER A 136 0.15 -0.84 9.40
C SER A 136 -0.89 0.09 8.74
N ALA A 137 -0.64 0.56 7.51
CA ALA A 137 -1.57 1.43 6.79
C ALA A 137 -2.60 0.68 5.93
N VAL A 138 -2.39 -0.61 5.63
CA VAL A 138 -3.22 -1.33 4.65
C VAL A 138 -4.56 -1.78 5.24
N THR A 139 -4.62 -2.06 6.54
CA THR A 139 -5.83 -2.62 7.17
C THR A 139 -6.92 -1.58 7.47
N GLN A 140 -6.59 -0.28 7.47
CA GLN A 140 -7.57 0.81 7.64
C GLN A 140 -7.93 1.54 6.34
N HIS A 141 -7.11 1.41 5.29
CA HIS A 141 -7.30 2.15 4.03
C HIS A 141 -8.44 1.62 3.13
N ALA A 142 -8.78 0.34 3.24
CA ALA A 142 -9.81 -0.28 2.39
C ALA A 142 -11.24 0.26 2.64
N SER A 143 -11.49 0.91 3.78
CA SER A 143 -12.81 1.48 4.09
C SER A 143 -13.02 2.89 3.49
N VAL A 144 -11.95 3.63 3.21
CA VAL A 144 -12.03 5.02 2.72
C VAL A 144 -12.18 5.08 1.20
N CYS A 145 -11.69 4.08 0.46
CA CYS A 145 -11.79 4.07 -1.01
C CYS A 145 -13.23 3.85 -1.54
N LEU A 146 -14.09 3.14 -0.81
CA LEU A 146 -15.48 2.91 -1.25
C LEU A 146 -16.44 4.02 -0.84
N SER A 147 -16.19 4.75 0.24
CA SER A 147 -17.12 5.77 0.76
C SER A 147 -17.08 7.09 -0.02
N CYS A 148 -16.07 7.32 -0.87
CA CYS A 148 -16.02 8.50 -1.76
C CYS A 148 -16.64 8.24 -3.15
N GLN A 149 -17.03 7.00 -3.46
CA GLN A 149 -17.57 6.63 -4.78
C GLN A 149 -19.09 6.90 -4.91
N GLU A 150 -19.76 7.34 -3.83
CA GLU A 150 -21.21 7.54 -3.76
C GLU A 150 -21.71 8.99 -3.78
N ILE A 151 -20.95 9.95 -4.32
CA ILE A 151 -21.56 11.27 -4.63
C ILE A 151 -22.11 11.21 -6.05
N SER A 152 -23.27 10.53 -6.19
CA SER A 152 -24.15 10.60 -7.35
C SER A 152 -24.90 11.92 -7.40
#